data_AF-A0A2D7FJA1-F1
#
_entry.id   AF-A0A2D7FJA1-F1
#
_cell.length_a   1.000
_cell.length_b   1.000
_cell.length_c   1.000
_cell.angle_alpha   90.00
_cell.angle_beta   90.00
_cell.angle_gamma   90.00
#
_symmetry.space_group_name_H-M   'P 1'
#
loop_
_entity.id
_entity.type
_entity.pdbx_description
1 polymer ?
#
loop_
_entity_poly.entity_id
_entity_poly.type
_entity_poly.pdbx_seq_one_letter_code
_entity_poly.pdbx_strand_id
1 'polypeptide(L)'
;MIRRCCRRISRSKKCCLRHYEWGDNYLGETWEDAGEQIDGTLLTDRREDWGENLPEEVVLLTCGIDVQDDRFEREFVGWGRDEGCWSLDYQVIYGDPSAPAIWNEREDCLKQTYAHPKGVDLPIRATSIDSGGHYTSAVYGFVKSREARRIFAIKGVGGEGRALVSRPAKNNVGKVRLFPVGVDTAKELLYGRLKIIDPGPGYCHFPEGRDDEYFRQLTGEKIVTKYSQGRARRAWVKTRARNEALDVRVYAIAAFTLLNLNINRVAQRFKNKQAVKPVEPIDEPIMRRPAPRKSSGGFVNSWRGY
;
A
#
# COMPACT_ATOMS: atom_id res chain seq x y z
N MET A 1 -1.06 -47.54 -77.43
CA MET A 1 -0.84 -46.95 -78.76
C MET A 1 -0.27 -45.54 -78.58
N ILE A 2 0.87 -45.28 -79.24
CA ILE A 2 1.38 -43.98 -79.72
C ILE A 2 1.85 -42.98 -78.62
N ARG A 3 3.13 -42.95 -78.22
CA ARG A 3 4.35 -42.35 -78.86
C ARG A 3 4.34 -40.80 -78.83
N ARG A 4 5.24 -40.12 -78.10
CA ARG A 4 6.57 -39.54 -78.51
C ARG A 4 6.94 -38.48 -77.42
N CYS A 5 8.15 -38.00 -77.13
CA CYS A 5 9.51 -38.04 -77.70
C CYS A 5 10.45 -37.52 -76.57
N CYS A 6 11.55 -38.19 -76.19
CA CYS A 6 12.95 -37.92 -76.61
C CYS A 6 13.42 -36.46 -76.40
N ARG A 7 14.45 -36.14 -75.57
CA ARG A 7 15.89 -36.31 -75.86
C ARG A 7 16.81 -35.99 -74.67
N ARG A 8 17.99 -36.63 -74.70
CA ARG A 8 19.24 -36.51 -73.91
C ARG A 8 19.85 -35.09 -73.85
N ILE A 9 20.73 -34.86 -72.85
CA ILE A 9 22.16 -34.39 -72.93
C ILE A 9 22.62 -34.08 -71.47
N SER A 10 23.46 -34.91 -70.84
CA SER A 10 24.94 -34.93 -70.78
C SER A 10 25.57 -34.03 -69.69
N ARG A 11 26.50 -34.66 -68.96
CA ARG A 11 27.25 -34.22 -67.76
C ARG A 11 28.02 -32.90 -67.92
N SER A 12 28.09 -32.12 -66.84
CA SER A 12 29.29 -31.33 -66.48
C SER A 12 29.40 -31.21 -64.96
N LYS A 13 30.57 -31.61 -64.43
CA LYS A 13 30.97 -31.50 -63.03
C LYS A 13 31.35 -30.04 -62.73
N LYS A 14 30.79 -29.46 -61.66
CA LYS A 14 31.50 -28.49 -60.82
C LYS A 14 31.10 -28.69 -59.36
N CYS A 15 32.08 -29.13 -58.58
CA CYS A 15 32.07 -29.14 -57.13
C CYS A 15 32.29 -27.68 -56.69
N CYS A 16 31.25 -27.04 -56.18
CA CYS A 16 31.35 -25.84 -55.35
C CYS A 16 30.43 -26.05 -54.15
N LEU A 17 31.06 -26.24 -52.99
CA LEU A 17 30.60 -25.95 -51.64
C LEU A 17 29.08 -25.67 -51.53
N ARG A 18 28.32 -26.72 -51.16
CA ARG A 18 26.99 -26.50 -50.56
C ARG A 18 27.24 -25.88 -49.20
N HIS A 19 27.01 -24.58 -49.10
CA HIS A 19 26.58 -23.99 -47.83
C HIS A 19 25.33 -24.76 -47.42
N TYR A 20 25.45 -25.55 -46.35
CA TYR A 20 24.30 -25.86 -45.52
C TYR A 20 23.89 -24.54 -44.88
N GLU A 21 22.90 -23.85 -45.46
CA GLU A 21 22.09 -22.93 -44.67
C GLU A 21 21.31 -23.79 -43.68
N TRP A 22 21.91 -24.00 -42.51
CA TRP A 22 21.15 -24.29 -41.31
C TRP A 22 20.26 -23.07 -41.08
N GLY A 23 18.99 -23.20 -41.45
CA GLY A 23 17.95 -22.29 -41.00
C GLY A 23 17.77 -22.48 -39.50
N ASP A 24 18.65 -21.90 -38.70
CA ASP A 24 18.46 -21.72 -37.26
C ASP A 24 17.44 -20.60 -37.05
N ASN A 25 16.18 -20.88 -37.39
CA ASN A 25 15.06 -20.24 -36.71
C ASN A 25 14.86 -20.99 -35.39
N TYR A 26 15.77 -20.76 -34.44
CA TYR A 26 15.49 -20.99 -33.03
C TYR A 26 14.35 -20.02 -32.66
N LEU A 27 13.11 -20.52 -32.78
CA LEU A 27 12.04 -20.11 -31.89
C LEU A 27 12.55 -20.39 -30.49
N GLY A 28 13.12 -19.36 -29.86
CA GLY A 28 13.50 -19.37 -28.46
C GLY A 28 12.23 -19.51 -27.64
N GLU A 29 11.77 -20.75 -27.48
CA GLU A 29 10.75 -21.09 -26.52
C GLU A 29 11.29 -20.64 -25.16
N THR A 30 10.66 -19.61 -24.59
CA THR A 30 10.99 -19.12 -23.26
C THR A 30 10.58 -20.20 -22.28
N TRP A 31 11.56 -20.99 -21.84
CA TRP A 31 11.35 -21.94 -20.76
C TRP A 31 11.04 -21.16 -19.48
N GLU A 32 9.89 -21.45 -18.87
CA GLU A 32 9.44 -20.83 -17.62
C GLU A 32 9.67 -21.83 -16.48
N ASP A 33 10.54 -21.48 -15.53
CA ASP A 33 10.72 -22.27 -14.31
C ASP A 33 9.44 -22.30 -13.47
N ALA A 34 9.20 -23.42 -12.78
CA ALA A 34 8.13 -23.55 -11.80
C ALA A 34 8.35 -22.52 -10.66
N GLY A 35 7.65 -21.40 -10.76
CA GLY A 35 7.81 -20.27 -9.85
C GLY A 35 7.45 -20.56 -8.40
N GLU A 36 7.99 -19.76 -7.48
CA GLU A 36 7.67 -19.83 -6.06
C GLU A 36 6.30 -19.17 -5.81
N GLN A 37 5.36 -19.94 -5.25
CA GLN A 37 4.01 -19.48 -4.91
C GLN A 37 3.71 -19.76 -3.43
N ILE A 38 3.08 -18.80 -2.76
CA ILE A 38 2.62 -18.97 -1.38
C ILE A 38 1.23 -19.60 -1.43
N ASP A 39 1.00 -20.63 -0.63
CA ASP A 39 -0.31 -21.24 -0.50
C ASP A 39 -1.22 -20.36 0.35
N GLY A 40 -2.30 -19.84 -0.26
CA GLY A 40 -3.28 -19.01 0.42
C GLY A 40 -4.02 -19.74 1.55
N THR A 41 -4.14 -21.07 1.50
CA THR A 41 -4.83 -21.86 2.53
C THR A 41 -4.11 -21.80 3.88
N LEU A 42 -2.77 -21.80 3.86
CA LEU A 42 -1.95 -21.65 5.08
C LEU A 42 -2.14 -20.27 5.75
N LEU A 43 -2.57 -19.25 5.00
CA LEU A 43 -2.87 -17.93 5.56
C LEU A 43 -4.27 -17.89 6.19
N THR A 44 -5.22 -18.64 5.63
CA THR A 44 -6.58 -18.79 6.19
C THR A 44 -6.56 -19.36 7.60
N ASP A 45 -5.65 -20.30 7.88
CA ASP A 45 -5.51 -20.93 9.21
C ASP A 45 -4.88 -20.00 10.27
N ARG A 46 -4.29 -18.88 9.84
CA ARG A 46 -3.64 -17.88 10.70
C ARG A 46 -4.56 -16.72 11.08
N ARG A 47 -5.86 -16.87 10.83
CA ARG A 47 -6.83 -15.85 11.21
C ARG A 47 -6.97 -15.78 12.71
N GLU A 48 -7.11 -14.56 13.22
CA GLU A 48 -7.17 -14.24 14.64
C GLU A 48 -8.47 -13.50 14.94
N ASP A 49 -9.04 -13.74 16.12
CA ASP A 49 -10.13 -12.94 16.65
C ASP A 49 -9.58 -11.88 17.60
N TRP A 50 -9.86 -10.62 17.29
CA TRP A 50 -9.55 -9.46 18.12
C TRP A 50 -10.79 -8.61 18.44
N GLY A 51 -11.99 -9.16 18.19
CA GLY A 51 -13.27 -8.51 18.46
C GLY A 51 -13.54 -7.26 17.61
N GLU A 52 -14.36 -6.35 18.14
CA GLU A 52 -14.79 -5.12 17.45
C GLU A 52 -13.77 -3.98 17.51
N ASN A 53 -12.78 -4.08 18.40
CA ASN A 53 -11.77 -3.05 18.61
C ASN A 53 -10.52 -3.31 17.77
N LEU A 54 -9.66 -2.29 17.66
CA LEU A 54 -8.32 -2.50 17.09
C LEU A 54 -7.48 -3.44 17.98
N PRO A 55 -6.62 -4.30 17.39
CA PRO A 55 -5.58 -5.01 18.13
C PRO A 55 -4.69 -4.06 18.94
N GLU A 56 -4.31 -4.46 20.16
CA GLU A 56 -3.67 -3.58 21.14
C GLU A 56 -2.27 -3.07 20.72
N GLU A 57 -1.64 -3.81 19.80
CA GLU A 57 -0.32 -3.60 19.23
C GLU A 57 -0.32 -2.55 18.11
N VAL A 58 -1.48 -2.25 17.53
CA VAL A 58 -1.62 -1.32 16.41
C VAL A 58 -1.47 0.11 16.89
N VAL A 59 -0.43 0.80 16.45
CA VAL A 59 -0.15 2.19 16.86
C VAL A 59 -0.31 3.21 15.73
N LEU A 60 -0.53 2.73 14.51
CA LEU A 60 -0.65 3.56 13.32
C LEU A 60 -1.49 2.86 12.25
N LEU A 61 -2.34 3.63 11.56
CA LEU A 61 -3.21 3.13 10.49
C LEU A 61 -2.82 3.72 9.14
N THR A 62 -2.88 2.92 8.09
CA THR A 62 -2.76 3.36 6.70
C THR A 62 -3.83 2.73 5.83
N CYS A 63 -4.06 3.32 4.67
CA CYS A 63 -5.04 2.81 3.71
C CYS A 63 -4.42 2.67 2.32
N GLY A 64 -4.68 1.54 1.67
CA GLY A 64 -4.46 1.35 0.23
C GLY A 64 -5.80 1.42 -0.49
N ILE A 65 -5.85 2.09 -1.65
CA ILE A 65 -7.05 2.16 -2.48
C ILE A 65 -6.67 1.90 -3.93
N ASP A 66 -7.39 0.98 -4.54
CA ASP A 66 -7.35 0.69 -5.96
C ASP A 66 -8.64 1.14 -6.63
N VAL A 67 -8.50 1.72 -7.82
CA VAL A 67 -9.61 2.29 -8.59
C VAL A 67 -9.85 1.43 -9.82
N GLN A 68 -10.96 0.72 -9.83
CA GLN A 68 -11.40 -0.13 -10.93
C GLN A 68 -12.46 0.60 -11.77
N ASP A 69 -12.99 -0.02 -12.82
CA ASP A 69 -13.97 0.63 -13.70
C ASP A 69 -15.38 0.73 -13.10
N ASP A 70 -15.72 -0.15 -12.15
CA ASP A 70 -17.07 -0.30 -11.59
C ASP A 70 -17.10 -0.22 -10.05
N ARG A 71 -15.95 0.00 -9.42
CA ARG A 71 -15.79 -0.04 -7.95
C ARG A 71 -14.49 0.58 -7.47
N PHE A 72 -14.42 0.80 -6.16
CA PHE A 72 -13.17 0.95 -5.42
C PHE A 72 -12.93 -0.27 -4.54
N GLU A 73 -11.68 -0.73 -4.50
CA GLU A 73 -11.24 -1.71 -3.52
C GLU A 73 -10.29 -1.02 -2.55
N ARG A 74 -10.48 -1.24 -1.25
CA ARG A 74 -9.67 -0.59 -0.22
C ARG A 74 -9.36 -1.52 0.92
N GLU A 75 -8.19 -1.31 1.51
CA GLU A 75 -7.78 -2.01 2.71
C GLU A 75 -7.24 -1.04 3.75
N PHE A 76 -7.68 -1.24 5.00
CA PHE A 76 -7.09 -0.61 6.17
C PHE A 76 -6.08 -1.54 6.80
N VAL A 77 -4.86 -1.03 6.97
CA VAL A 77 -3.75 -1.78 7.55
C VAL A 77 -3.27 -1.07 8.81
N GLY A 78 -3.32 -1.81 9.92
CA GLY A 78 -2.72 -1.42 11.19
C GLY A 78 -1.24 -1.79 11.24
N TRP A 79 -0.43 -0.95 11.86
CA TRP A 79 1.00 -1.12 12.00
C TRP A 79 1.40 -1.09 13.47
N GLY A 80 2.15 -2.10 13.88
CA GLY A 80 2.69 -2.25 15.21
C GLY A 80 4.21 -2.17 15.22
N ARG A 81 4.78 -2.55 16.36
CA ARG A 81 6.23 -2.61 16.54
C ARG A 81 6.85 -3.58 15.51
N ASP A 82 8.09 -3.27 15.12
CA ASP A 82 8.90 -4.10 14.22
C ASP A 82 8.20 -4.41 12.89
N GLU A 83 7.35 -3.49 12.44
CA GLU A 83 6.57 -3.55 11.20
C GLU A 83 5.60 -4.74 11.10
N GLY A 84 5.21 -5.33 12.24
CA GLY A 84 4.03 -6.20 12.30
C GLY A 84 2.81 -5.46 11.75
N CYS A 85 1.97 -6.15 10.97
CA CYS A 85 0.85 -5.52 10.28
C CYS A 85 -0.45 -6.32 10.39
N TRP A 86 -1.57 -5.62 10.47
CA TRP A 86 -2.91 -6.18 10.65
C TRP A 86 -3.82 -5.77 9.49
N SER A 87 -4.43 -6.75 8.81
CA SER A 87 -5.50 -6.53 7.82
C SER A 87 -6.80 -6.16 8.53
N LEU A 88 -7.00 -4.91 8.92
CA LEU A 88 -8.13 -4.55 9.79
C LEU A 88 -9.46 -4.65 9.06
N ASP A 89 -9.51 -4.17 7.82
CA ASP A 89 -10.74 -4.14 7.03
C ASP A 89 -10.41 -4.14 5.54
N TYR A 90 -11.25 -4.80 4.76
CA TYR A 90 -11.18 -4.84 3.31
C TYR A 90 -12.58 -4.65 2.76
N GLN A 91 -12.75 -3.62 1.94
CA GLN A 91 -14.06 -3.27 1.42
C GLN A 91 -14.03 -3.05 -0.08
N VAL A 92 -15.09 -3.50 -0.72
CA VAL A 92 -15.40 -3.25 -2.13
C VAL A 92 -16.61 -2.34 -2.17
N ILE A 93 -16.42 -1.13 -2.65
CA ILE A 93 -17.49 -0.12 -2.78
C ILE A 93 -17.84 -0.04 -4.25
N TYR A 94 -19.02 -0.57 -4.61
CA TYR A 94 -19.50 -0.57 -5.98
C TYR A 94 -20.10 0.77 -6.38
N GLY A 95 -19.85 1.18 -7.63
CA GLY A 95 -20.42 2.36 -8.24
C GLY A 95 -19.48 2.97 -9.27
N ASP A 96 -20.00 3.85 -10.10
CA ASP A 96 -19.26 4.48 -11.20
C ASP A 96 -18.22 5.49 -10.67
N PRO A 97 -16.91 5.25 -10.85
CA PRO A 97 -15.87 6.18 -10.44
C PRO A 97 -15.83 7.48 -11.25
N SER A 98 -16.66 7.62 -12.29
CA SER A 98 -16.92 8.91 -12.95
C SER A 98 -17.85 9.79 -12.12
N ALA A 99 -18.69 9.21 -11.26
CA ALA A 99 -19.72 9.92 -10.51
C ALA A 99 -19.15 10.51 -9.20
N PRO A 100 -19.43 11.78 -8.85
CA PRO A 100 -18.91 12.38 -7.62
C PRO A 100 -19.34 11.70 -6.31
N ALA A 101 -20.50 11.02 -6.30
CA ALA A 101 -21.09 10.43 -5.10
C ALA A 101 -20.16 9.40 -4.43
N ILE A 102 -19.59 8.49 -5.21
CA ILE A 102 -18.72 7.43 -4.69
C ILE A 102 -17.40 7.99 -4.13
N TRP A 103 -16.92 9.14 -4.64
CA TRP A 103 -15.75 9.82 -4.10
C TRP A 103 -16.02 10.50 -2.75
N ASN A 104 -17.25 10.97 -2.52
CA ASN A 104 -17.66 11.58 -1.25
C ASN A 104 -17.81 10.53 -0.16
N GLU A 105 -18.50 9.42 -0.44
CA GLU A 105 -18.63 8.28 0.48
C GLU A 105 -17.25 7.78 0.94
N ARG A 106 -16.32 7.67 -0.01
CA ARG A 106 -14.93 7.31 0.28
C ARG A 106 -14.22 8.33 1.17
N GLU A 107 -14.43 9.62 0.92
CA GLU A 107 -13.82 10.66 1.75
C GLU A 107 -14.30 10.58 3.19
N ASP A 108 -15.59 10.35 3.42
CA ASP A 108 -16.13 10.29 4.77
C ASP A 108 -15.56 9.12 5.55
N CYS A 109 -15.35 7.98 4.88
CA CYS A 109 -14.65 6.86 5.50
C CYS A 109 -13.18 7.18 5.82
N LEU A 110 -12.48 7.96 5.00
CA LEU A 110 -11.08 8.35 5.27
C LEU A 110 -10.95 9.36 6.42
N LYS A 111 -12.04 10.02 6.81
CA LYS A 111 -12.08 10.92 7.99
C LYS A 111 -12.37 10.17 9.29
N GLN A 112 -12.79 8.91 9.21
CA GLN A 112 -13.12 8.12 10.39
C GLN A 112 -11.89 7.91 11.28
N THR A 113 -12.18 7.79 12.57
CA THR A 113 -11.22 7.41 13.60
C THR A 113 -11.67 6.10 14.22
N TYR A 114 -10.70 5.27 14.59
CA TYR A 114 -10.93 3.91 15.07
C TYR A 114 -10.63 3.85 16.56
N ALA A 115 -11.59 3.34 17.32
CA ALA A 115 -11.45 3.17 18.76
C ALA A 115 -10.35 2.14 19.05
N HIS A 116 -9.40 2.53 19.90
CA HIS A 116 -8.35 1.65 20.38
C HIS A 116 -8.66 1.19 21.81
N PRO A 117 -8.38 -0.08 22.19
CA PRO A 117 -8.56 -0.60 23.57
C PRO A 117 -7.86 0.21 24.68
N LYS A 118 -6.94 1.10 24.30
CA LYS A 118 -6.16 1.94 25.21
C LYS A 118 -6.78 3.32 25.41
N GLY A 119 -8.03 3.52 24.99
CA GLY A 119 -8.82 4.74 25.21
C GLY A 119 -8.40 5.92 24.34
N VAL A 120 -7.79 5.66 23.18
CA VAL A 120 -7.42 6.70 22.20
C VAL A 120 -7.98 6.33 20.84
N ASP A 121 -8.44 7.33 20.08
CA ASP A 121 -8.91 7.09 18.72
C ASP A 121 -7.76 7.27 17.72
N LEU A 122 -7.58 6.29 16.83
CA LEU A 122 -6.57 6.33 15.79
C LEU A 122 -7.16 6.79 14.46
N PRO A 123 -6.67 7.88 13.85
CA PRO A 123 -7.03 8.25 12.48
C PRO A 123 -6.22 7.45 11.46
N ILE A 124 -6.74 7.36 10.23
CA ILE A 124 -5.95 6.91 9.08
C ILE A 124 -4.85 7.94 8.81
N ARG A 125 -3.59 7.53 8.96
CA ARG A 125 -2.46 8.48 8.96
C ARG A 125 -1.97 8.84 7.57
N ALA A 126 -2.09 7.93 6.62
CA ALA A 126 -1.81 8.13 5.20
C ALA A 126 -2.62 7.16 4.35
N THR A 127 -2.93 7.60 3.14
CA THR A 127 -3.63 6.81 2.13
C THR A 127 -2.91 6.92 0.80
N SER A 128 -2.72 5.80 0.11
CA SER A 128 -2.26 5.76 -1.27
C SER A 128 -3.40 5.34 -2.19
N ILE A 129 -3.59 6.07 -3.28
CA ILE A 129 -4.62 5.81 -4.29
C ILE A 129 -3.93 5.60 -5.64
N ASP A 130 -4.15 4.45 -6.27
CA ASP A 130 -3.59 4.22 -7.61
C ASP A 130 -4.23 5.14 -8.64
N SER A 131 -3.37 5.75 -9.45
CA SER A 131 -3.76 6.59 -10.57
C SER A 131 -3.33 5.97 -11.91
N GLY A 132 -3.00 4.68 -11.95
CA GLY A 132 -2.54 3.98 -13.14
C GLY A 132 -3.65 3.62 -14.13
N GLY A 133 -4.91 3.56 -13.67
CA GLY A 133 -6.08 3.18 -14.46
C GLY A 133 -6.78 4.32 -15.23
N HIS A 134 -7.97 4.02 -15.75
CA HIS A 134 -8.78 4.91 -16.60
C HIS A 134 -9.21 6.22 -15.91
N TYR A 135 -9.25 6.24 -14.58
CA TYR A 135 -9.74 7.37 -13.77
C TYR A 135 -8.64 8.31 -13.25
N THR A 136 -7.50 8.35 -13.93
CA THR A 136 -6.32 9.14 -13.55
C THR A 136 -6.67 10.60 -13.20
N SER A 137 -7.45 11.30 -14.03
CA SER A 137 -7.83 12.71 -13.82
C SER A 137 -8.71 12.91 -12.58
N ALA A 138 -9.62 11.97 -12.31
CA ALA A 138 -10.48 12.00 -11.13
C ALA A 138 -9.67 11.78 -9.85
N VAL A 139 -8.74 10.81 -9.86
CA VAL A 139 -7.79 10.58 -8.76
C VAL A 139 -6.98 11.84 -8.47
N TYR A 140 -6.43 12.50 -9.50
CA TYR A 140 -5.69 13.74 -9.32
C TYR A 140 -6.56 14.86 -8.74
N GLY A 141 -7.77 15.06 -9.26
CA GLY A 141 -8.71 16.06 -8.73
C GLY A 141 -9.00 15.84 -7.25
N PHE A 142 -9.21 14.58 -6.85
CA PHE A 142 -9.45 14.24 -5.45
C PHE A 142 -8.23 14.47 -4.55
N VAL A 143 -7.06 13.99 -4.97
CA VAL A 143 -5.83 14.03 -4.15
C VAL A 143 -5.35 15.46 -3.96
N LYS A 144 -5.46 16.32 -5.00
CA LYS A 144 -4.89 17.66 -5.01
C LYS A 144 -5.30 18.52 -3.81
N SER A 145 -6.57 18.51 -3.44
CA SER A 145 -7.09 19.29 -2.31
C SER A 145 -6.84 18.62 -0.95
N ARG A 146 -6.34 17.37 -0.94
CA ARG A 146 -6.26 16.50 0.23
C ARG A 146 -4.82 16.06 0.56
N GLU A 147 -3.83 16.58 -0.15
CA GLU A 147 -2.42 16.28 0.09
C GLU A 147 -1.98 16.62 1.53
N ALA A 148 -2.56 17.65 2.15
CA ALA A 148 -2.28 18.03 3.55
C ALA A 148 -2.69 16.94 4.55
N ARG A 149 -3.72 16.15 4.21
CA ARG A 149 -4.18 14.99 4.99
C ARG A 149 -3.40 13.71 4.65
N ARG A 150 -2.33 13.80 3.85
CA ARG A 150 -1.46 12.67 3.45
C ARG A 150 -2.20 11.60 2.66
N ILE A 151 -3.11 12.05 1.81
CA ILE A 151 -3.69 11.24 0.75
C ILE A 151 -2.81 11.48 -0.49
N PHE A 152 -2.26 10.42 -1.05
CA PHE A 152 -1.26 10.48 -2.12
C PHE A 152 -1.73 9.73 -3.36
N ALA A 153 -1.46 10.31 -4.53
CA ALA A 153 -1.58 9.61 -5.80
C ALA A 153 -0.29 8.81 -6.03
N ILE A 154 -0.44 7.54 -6.38
CA ILE A 154 0.68 6.66 -6.71
C ILE A 154 0.58 6.17 -8.14
N LYS A 155 1.71 5.73 -8.69
CA LYS A 155 1.76 5.00 -9.96
C LYS A 155 2.69 3.81 -9.82
N GLY A 156 2.17 2.62 -10.11
CA GLY A 156 2.98 1.41 -10.17
C GLY A 156 4.07 1.49 -11.26
N VAL A 157 5.29 1.11 -10.90
CA VAL A 157 6.43 0.99 -11.80
C VAL A 157 7.04 -0.41 -11.58
N GLY A 158 6.93 -1.25 -12.60
CA GLY A 158 7.57 -2.57 -12.61
C GLY A 158 9.09 -2.51 -12.83
N GLY A 159 9.75 -3.62 -12.56
CA GLY A 159 11.17 -3.83 -12.76
C GLY A 159 11.93 -4.06 -11.45
N GLU A 160 12.91 -4.96 -11.52
CA GLU A 160 13.82 -5.28 -10.42
C GLU A 160 14.66 -4.07 -9.98
N GLY A 161 15.00 -4.02 -8.69
CA GLY A 161 15.90 -3.02 -8.11
C GLY A 161 15.30 -1.61 -7.97
N ARG A 162 13.99 -1.44 -8.17
CA ARG A 162 13.30 -0.18 -7.92
C ARG A 162 13.10 0.04 -6.42
N ALA A 163 13.22 1.29 -5.96
CA ALA A 163 12.82 1.62 -4.58
C ALA A 163 11.30 1.42 -4.40
N LEU A 164 10.87 0.97 -3.22
CA LEU A 164 9.46 0.78 -2.90
C LEU A 164 8.65 2.05 -3.16
N VAL A 165 9.17 3.19 -2.71
CA VAL A 165 8.63 4.53 -3.05
C VAL A 165 9.78 5.41 -3.52
N SER A 166 9.59 6.05 -4.67
CA SER A 166 10.53 7.03 -5.23
C SER A 166 10.08 8.47 -5.00
N ARG A 167 10.97 9.44 -5.26
CA ARG A 167 10.63 10.87 -5.16
C ARG A 167 9.42 11.20 -6.05
N PRO A 168 8.51 12.07 -5.59
CA PRO A 168 7.32 12.40 -6.35
C PRO A 168 7.65 13.26 -7.57
N ALA A 169 6.95 13.01 -8.67
CA ALA A 169 6.92 13.89 -9.82
C ALA A 169 5.67 14.78 -9.78
N LYS A 170 5.80 16.04 -10.22
CA LYS A 170 4.66 16.96 -10.41
C LYS A 170 4.36 17.23 -11.89
N ASN A 171 5.08 16.58 -12.80
CA ASN A 171 4.89 16.73 -14.24
C ASN A 171 3.72 15.86 -14.73
N ASN A 172 2.52 16.18 -14.26
CA ASN A 172 1.28 15.55 -14.70
C ASN A 172 0.20 16.64 -14.90
N VAL A 173 -0.89 16.28 -15.58
CA VAL A 173 -1.99 17.18 -15.92
C VAL A 173 -2.61 17.81 -14.67
N GLY A 174 -2.73 17.05 -13.57
CA GLY A 174 -3.29 17.54 -12.30
C GLY A 174 -2.38 18.46 -11.49
N LYS A 175 -1.07 18.53 -11.82
CA LYS A 175 -0.01 19.14 -11.00
C LYS A 175 0.04 18.59 -9.56
N VAL A 176 -0.31 17.31 -9.39
CA VAL A 176 -0.34 16.59 -8.12
C VAL A 176 1.02 15.95 -7.85
N ARG A 177 1.41 15.75 -6.59
CA ARG A 177 2.56 14.90 -6.27
C ARG A 177 2.22 13.43 -6.55
N LEU A 178 2.73 12.92 -7.67
CA LEU A 178 2.61 11.53 -8.07
C LEU A 178 3.83 10.74 -7.60
N PHE A 179 3.63 9.75 -6.74
CA PHE A 179 4.71 8.93 -6.21
C PHE A 179 4.87 7.63 -7.02
N PRO A 180 6.02 7.40 -7.67
CA PRO A 180 6.29 6.12 -8.30
C PRO A 180 6.50 5.03 -7.24
N VAL A 181 5.77 3.93 -7.35
CA VAL A 181 5.86 2.78 -6.45
C VAL A 181 6.49 1.61 -7.19
N GLY A 182 7.62 1.10 -6.68
CA GLY A 182 8.25 -0.11 -7.20
C GLY A 182 7.42 -1.34 -6.82
N VAL A 183 6.52 -1.77 -7.70
CA VAL A 183 5.52 -2.81 -7.38
C VAL A 183 6.19 -4.16 -7.13
N ASP A 184 7.23 -4.51 -7.89
CA ASP A 184 7.97 -5.76 -7.71
C ASP A 184 8.62 -5.83 -6.33
N THR A 185 9.29 -4.74 -5.91
CA THR A 185 9.93 -4.62 -4.59
C THR A 185 8.90 -4.68 -3.45
N ALA A 186 7.74 -4.05 -3.63
CA ALA A 186 6.68 -4.10 -2.62
C ALA A 186 6.06 -5.50 -2.50
N LYS A 187 5.87 -6.19 -3.64
CA LYS A 187 5.40 -7.58 -3.68
C LYS A 187 6.42 -8.53 -3.06
N GLU A 188 7.70 -8.37 -3.34
CA GLU A 188 8.77 -9.16 -2.70
C GLU A 188 8.78 -8.98 -1.18
N LEU A 189 8.68 -7.74 -0.69
CA LEU A 189 8.58 -7.46 0.73
C LEU A 189 7.35 -8.13 1.36
N LEU A 190 6.19 -7.99 0.73
CA LEU A 190 4.95 -8.59 1.21
C LEU A 190 5.05 -10.12 1.23
N TYR A 191 5.50 -10.76 0.15
CA TYR A 191 5.64 -12.21 0.09
C TYR A 191 6.67 -12.71 1.12
N GLY A 192 7.76 -11.98 1.33
CA GLY A 192 8.71 -12.27 2.42
C GLY A 192 8.04 -12.27 3.79
N ARG A 193 7.13 -11.32 4.06
CA ARG A 193 6.36 -11.23 5.30
C ARG A 193 5.28 -12.31 5.42
N LEU A 194 4.60 -12.65 4.34
CA LEU A 194 3.58 -13.70 4.33
C LEU A 194 4.16 -15.08 4.66
N LYS A 195 5.44 -15.32 4.30
CA LYS A 195 6.17 -16.55 4.65
C LYS A 195 6.51 -16.68 6.14
N ILE A 196 6.37 -15.62 6.95
CA ILE A 196 6.64 -15.67 8.39
C ILE A 196 5.46 -16.38 9.06
N ILE A 197 5.74 -17.54 9.67
CA ILE A 197 4.74 -18.44 10.26
C ILE A 197 4.47 -18.10 11.73
N ASP A 198 5.50 -17.74 12.49
CA ASP A 198 5.37 -17.42 13.91
C ASP A 198 5.29 -15.89 14.12
N PRO A 199 4.45 -15.41 15.07
CA PRO A 199 4.37 -13.99 15.39
C PRO A 199 5.74 -13.38 15.72
N GLY A 200 6.10 -12.32 14.98
CA GLY A 200 7.41 -11.70 15.05
C GLY A 200 7.54 -10.46 14.14
N PRO A 201 8.76 -9.93 13.95
CA PRO A 201 9.00 -8.78 13.09
C PRO A 201 8.45 -8.98 11.69
N GLY A 202 7.60 -8.06 11.22
CA GLY A 202 6.97 -8.13 9.90
C GLY A 202 5.85 -9.17 9.74
N TYR A 203 5.42 -9.84 10.81
CA TYR A 203 4.32 -10.81 10.74
C TYR A 203 3.01 -10.13 10.28
N CYS A 204 2.24 -10.86 9.47
CA CYS A 204 0.96 -10.40 8.92
C CYS A 204 -0.20 -11.09 9.64
N HIS A 205 -1.03 -10.29 10.33
CA HIS A 205 -2.22 -10.72 11.04
C HIS A 205 -3.48 -10.48 10.20
N PHE A 206 -4.44 -11.40 10.27
CA PHE A 206 -5.70 -11.35 9.52
C PHE A 206 -6.89 -11.69 10.42
N PRO A 207 -8.06 -11.06 10.24
CA PRO A 207 -9.22 -11.28 11.10
C PRO A 207 -9.91 -12.60 10.75
N GLU A 208 -10.55 -13.23 11.73
CA GLU A 208 -11.39 -14.43 11.54
C GLU A 208 -12.44 -14.26 10.43
N GLY A 209 -13.07 -13.09 10.35
CA GLY A 209 -14.07 -12.77 9.32
C GLY A 209 -13.53 -12.58 7.89
N ARG A 210 -12.21 -12.69 7.66
CA ARG A 210 -11.65 -12.50 6.30
C ARG A 210 -12.00 -13.71 5.41
N ASP A 211 -12.61 -13.41 4.27
CA ASP A 211 -13.00 -14.42 3.26
C ASP A 211 -11.77 -15.07 2.59
N ASP A 212 -11.91 -16.34 2.22
CA ASP A 212 -10.88 -17.12 1.52
C ASP A 212 -10.50 -16.51 0.18
N GLU A 213 -11.45 -15.88 -0.52
CA GLU A 213 -11.19 -15.24 -1.79
C GLU A 213 -10.18 -14.09 -1.67
N TYR A 214 -10.15 -13.38 -0.54
CA TYR A 214 -9.14 -12.38 -0.27
C TYR A 214 -7.73 -13.00 -0.26
N PHE A 215 -7.54 -14.13 0.43
CA PHE A 215 -6.23 -14.79 0.50
C PHE A 215 -5.79 -15.35 -0.85
N ARG A 216 -6.73 -15.87 -1.65
CA ARG A 216 -6.44 -16.32 -3.02
C ARG A 216 -6.04 -15.18 -3.94
N GLN A 217 -6.58 -13.98 -3.76
CA GLN A 217 -6.17 -12.80 -4.51
C GLN A 217 -4.84 -12.23 -4.00
N LEU A 218 -4.63 -12.20 -2.69
CA LEU A 218 -3.38 -11.78 -2.04
C LEU A 218 -2.18 -12.62 -2.50
N THR A 219 -2.40 -13.93 -2.69
CA THR A 219 -1.42 -14.90 -3.21
C THR A 219 -1.57 -15.16 -4.72
N GLY A 220 -2.29 -14.27 -5.42
CA GLY A 220 -2.71 -14.44 -6.81
C GLY A 220 -1.58 -14.26 -7.85
N GLU A 221 -0.34 -14.02 -7.43
CA GLU A 221 0.82 -13.89 -8.31
C GLU A 221 1.93 -14.85 -7.88
N LYS A 222 2.77 -15.23 -8.86
CA LYS A 222 3.98 -16.02 -8.59
C LYS A 222 5.17 -15.41 -9.29
N ILE A 223 6.35 -15.65 -8.71
CA ILE A 223 7.60 -15.19 -9.31
C ILE A 223 8.10 -16.29 -10.24
N VAL A 224 8.22 -15.98 -11.54
CA VAL A 224 8.84 -16.87 -12.54
C VAL A 224 10.12 -16.27 -13.07
N THR A 225 11.09 -17.13 -13.39
CA THR A 225 12.30 -16.72 -14.12
C THR A 225 11.97 -16.74 -15.61
N LYS A 226 12.03 -15.57 -16.26
CA LYS A 226 11.90 -15.44 -17.71
C LYS A 226 13.25 -15.10 -18.32
N TYR A 227 13.58 -15.75 -19.42
CA TYR A 227 14.78 -15.44 -20.19
C TYR A 227 14.43 -14.44 -21.29
N SER A 228 15.11 -13.30 -21.31
CA SER A 228 14.98 -12.30 -22.37
C SER A 228 16.37 -11.92 -22.85
N GLN A 229 16.63 -12.09 -24.16
CA GLN A 229 17.96 -11.86 -24.76
C GLN A 229 19.10 -12.59 -24.02
N GLY A 230 18.86 -13.84 -23.61
CA GLY A 230 19.85 -14.65 -22.89
C GLY A 230 20.09 -14.24 -21.43
N ARG A 231 19.37 -13.25 -20.90
CA ARG A 231 19.43 -12.85 -19.49
C ARG A 231 18.20 -13.33 -18.74
N ALA A 232 18.41 -14.04 -17.63
CA ALA A 232 17.36 -14.37 -16.68
C ALA A 232 16.87 -13.08 -15.99
N ARG A 233 15.55 -12.91 -15.94
CA ARG A 233 14.86 -11.85 -15.19
C ARG A 233 13.71 -12.46 -14.43
N ARG A 234 13.55 -12.10 -13.15
CA ARG A 234 12.39 -12.50 -12.37
C ARG A 234 11.24 -11.60 -12.77
N ALA A 235 10.08 -12.20 -12.99
CA ALA A 235 8.86 -11.49 -13.35
C ALA A 235 7.71 -12.02 -12.50
N TRP A 236 6.92 -11.09 -11.98
CA TRP A 236 5.64 -11.40 -11.34
C TRP A 236 4.61 -11.72 -12.41
N VAL A 237 4.02 -12.91 -12.33
CA VAL A 237 2.99 -13.37 -13.26
C VAL A 237 1.71 -13.65 -12.49
N LYS A 238 0.61 -13.07 -12.95
CA LYS A 238 -0.73 -13.34 -12.44
C LYS A 238 -1.08 -14.80 -12.68
N THR A 239 -1.49 -15.49 -11.61
CA THR A 239 -1.98 -16.87 -11.66
C THR A 239 -3.49 -16.94 -11.75
N ARG A 240 -4.18 -15.83 -11.46
CA ARG A 240 -5.64 -15.69 -11.50
C ARG A 240 -6.04 -14.40 -12.21
N ALA A 241 -7.31 -14.33 -12.62
CA ALA A 241 -7.88 -13.15 -13.24
C ALA A 241 -7.98 -11.97 -12.25
N ARG A 242 -8.35 -12.26 -11.00
CA ARG A 242 -8.49 -11.29 -9.91
C ARG A 242 -7.31 -11.38 -8.94
N ASN A 243 -6.75 -10.23 -8.59
CA ASN A 243 -5.59 -10.08 -7.71
C ASN A 243 -5.60 -8.71 -6.98
N GLU A 244 -6.73 -8.00 -6.98
CA GLU A 244 -6.84 -6.63 -6.51
C GLU A 244 -6.44 -6.51 -5.02
N ALA A 245 -6.76 -7.51 -4.19
CA ALA A 245 -6.33 -7.56 -2.79
C ALA A 245 -4.80 -7.45 -2.61
N LEU A 246 -4.01 -8.06 -3.51
CA LEU A 246 -2.56 -7.95 -3.48
C LEU A 246 -2.10 -6.52 -3.78
N ASP A 247 -2.65 -5.92 -4.83
CA ASP A 247 -2.26 -4.57 -5.26
C ASP A 247 -2.69 -3.53 -4.21
N VAL A 248 -3.90 -3.64 -3.64
CA VAL A 248 -4.39 -2.80 -2.53
C VAL A 248 -3.48 -2.91 -1.30
N ARG A 249 -3.06 -4.12 -0.90
CA ARG A 249 -2.12 -4.32 0.22
C ARG A 249 -0.77 -3.65 -0.06
N VAL A 250 -0.25 -3.80 -1.28
CA VAL A 250 0.97 -3.12 -1.73
C VAL A 250 0.85 -1.60 -1.60
N TYR A 251 -0.31 -1.03 -1.94
CA TYR A 251 -0.54 0.41 -1.83
C TYR A 251 -0.63 0.89 -0.37
N ALA A 252 -1.18 0.08 0.53
CA ALA A 252 -1.14 0.36 1.97
C ALA A 252 0.31 0.36 2.51
N ILE A 253 1.15 -0.58 2.07
CA ILE A 253 2.59 -0.61 2.38
C ILE A 253 3.30 0.63 1.83
N ALA A 254 2.95 1.07 0.61
CA ALA A 254 3.48 2.30 0.04
C ALA A 254 3.07 3.53 0.86
N ALA A 255 1.82 3.59 1.34
CA ALA A 255 1.34 4.67 2.23
C ALA A 255 2.14 4.71 3.54
N PHE A 256 2.42 3.54 4.13
CA PHE A 256 3.27 3.42 5.32
C PHE A 256 4.70 3.92 5.04
N THR A 257 5.29 3.48 3.93
CA THR A 257 6.65 3.86 3.54
C THR A 257 6.78 5.36 3.29
N LEU A 258 5.75 5.97 2.68
CA LEU A 258 5.67 7.42 2.44
C LEU A 258 5.70 8.27 3.71
N LEU A 259 5.24 7.72 4.83
CA LEU A 259 5.29 8.42 6.11
C LEU A 259 6.72 8.58 6.64
N ASN A 260 7.64 7.71 6.22
CA ASN A 260 9.06 7.71 6.62
C ASN A 260 9.24 7.84 8.15
N LEU A 261 8.54 6.98 8.90
CA LEU A 261 8.52 6.98 10.35
C LEU A 261 9.34 5.82 10.90
N ASN A 262 10.00 6.03 12.04
CA ASN A 262 10.48 4.91 12.84
C ASN A 262 9.31 4.37 13.68
N ILE A 263 8.70 3.26 13.24
CA ILE A 263 7.52 2.69 13.89
C ILE A 263 7.79 2.26 15.33
N ASN A 264 9.00 1.79 15.64
CA ASN A 264 9.40 1.42 17.00
C ASN A 264 9.38 2.60 17.95
N ARG A 265 9.82 3.78 17.48
CA ARG A 265 9.74 5.02 18.25
C ARG A 265 8.29 5.49 18.41
N VAL A 266 7.45 5.31 17.40
CA VAL A 266 6.00 5.60 17.50
C VAL A 266 5.35 4.69 18.54
N ALA A 267 5.61 3.38 18.48
CA ALA A 267 5.10 2.41 19.43
C ALA A 267 5.56 2.68 20.87
N GLN A 268 6.84 3.03 21.06
CA GLN A 268 7.35 3.46 22.38
C GLN A 268 6.62 4.70 22.92
N ARG A 269 6.42 5.73 22.09
CA ARG A 269 5.68 6.93 22.49
C ARG A 269 4.22 6.62 22.81
N PHE A 270 3.61 5.72 22.05
CA PHE A 270 2.24 5.27 22.28
C PHE A 270 2.10 4.59 23.64
N LYS A 271 3.03 3.68 23.98
CA LYS A 271 3.11 3.06 25.32
C LYS A 271 3.34 4.09 26.43
N ASN A 272 4.27 5.03 26.25
CA ASN A 272 4.59 6.02 27.28
C ASN A 272 3.43 6.99 27.55
N LYS A 273 2.68 7.41 26.53
CA LYS A 273 1.49 8.26 26.71
C LYS A 273 0.42 7.59 27.57
N GLN A 274 0.34 6.26 27.55
CA GLN A 274 -0.60 5.50 28.37
C GLN A 274 -0.12 5.30 29.80
N ALA A 275 1.20 5.23 30.01
CA ALA A 275 1.77 5.17 31.36
C ALA A 275 1.52 6.47 32.14
N VAL A 276 1.44 7.61 31.44
CA VAL A 276 1.03 8.91 32.01
C VAL A 276 -0.49 9.03 31.99
N LYS A 277 -1.21 8.21 32.78
CA LYS A 277 -2.61 8.51 33.10
C LYS A 277 -2.65 9.81 33.93
N PRO A 278 -3.71 10.64 33.83
CA PRO A 278 -3.84 11.80 34.70
C PRO A 278 -3.88 11.31 36.14
N VAL A 279 -2.92 11.75 36.95
CA VAL A 279 -3.05 11.67 38.42
C VAL A 279 -4.32 12.45 38.74
N GLU A 280 -5.33 11.81 39.34
CA GLU A 280 -6.47 12.55 39.87
C GLU A 280 -5.92 13.70 40.71
N PRO A 281 -6.41 14.95 40.52
CA PRO A 281 -5.92 16.05 41.32
C PRO A 281 -6.11 15.67 42.79
N ILE A 282 -5.00 15.44 43.49
CA ILE A 282 -4.99 15.43 44.94
C ILE A 282 -5.61 16.76 45.35
N ASP A 283 -6.75 16.70 46.02
CA ASP A 283 -7.40 17.84 46.66
C ASP A 283 -6.45 18.39 47.73
N GLU A 284 -5.41 19.10 47.32
CA GLU A 284 -4.62 19.89 48.24
C GLU A 284 -5.52 21.01 48.75
N PRO A 285 -5.70 21.13 50.08
CA PRO A 285 -6.54 22.17 50.64
C PRO A 285 -6.01 23.53 50.18
N ILE A 286 -6.85 24.26 49.43
CA ILE A 286 -6.54 25.60 48.94
C ILE A 286 -6.19 26.48 50.15
N MET A 287 -4.89 26.71 50.39
CA MET A 287 -4.46 27.74 51.32
C MET A 287 -4.92 29.08 50.75
N ARG A 288 -6.02 29.60 51.29
CA ARG A 288 -6.55 30.92 50.97
C ARG A 288 -5.45 31.95 51.26
N ARG A 289 -4.86 32.51 50.21
CA ARG A 289 -3.96 33.67 50.36
C ARG A 289 -4.75 34.81 51.01
N PRO A 290 -4.23 35.46 52.07
CA PRO A 290 -4.92 36.55 52.72
C PRO A 290 -5.11 37.71 51.72
N ALA A 291 -6.33 38.24 51.68
CA ALA A 291 -6.69 39.33 50.78
C ALA A 291 -5.82 40.57 51.03
N PRO A 292 -5.44 41.33 49.98
CA PRO A 292 -4.71 42.57 50.16
C PRO A 292 -5.57 43.57 50.93
N ARG A 293 -5.00 44.12 52.02
CA ARG A 293 -5.63 45.16 52.83
C ARG A 293 -5.88 46.40 51.96
N LYS A 294 -7.14 46.83 51.84
CA LYS A 294 -7.49 48.14 51.26
C LYS A 294 -6.94 49.24 52.17
N SER A 295 -6.06 50.10 51.66
CA SER A 295 -5.65 51.31 52.36
C SER A 295 -6.80 52.32 52.34
N SER A 296 -7.35 52.62 53.51
CA SER A 296 -8.29 53.70 53.75
C SER A 296 -7.55 54.98 54.15
N GLY A 297 -7.87 56.10 53.50
CA GLY A 297 -7.54 57.46 53.93
C GLY A 297 -6.37 58.09 53.16
N GLY A 298 -6.40 59.36 52.74
CA GLY A 298 -7.19 60.45 53.25
C GLY A 298 -7.42 61.57 52.23
N PHE A 299 -8.59 62.19 52.42
CA PHE A 299 -9.06 63.42 51.82
C PHE A 299 -8.35 64.59 52.52
N VAL A 300 -7.70 65.51 51.79
CA VAL A 300 -7.42 66.88 52.27
C VAL A 300 -7.61 67.86 51.12
N ASN A 301 -8.60 68.73 51.29
CA ASN A 301 -8.81 69.98 50.56
C ASN A 301 -7.92 71.08 51.17
N SER A 302 -7.28 71.94 50.35
CA SER A 302 -7.07 73.36 50.70
C SER A 302 -6.67 74.23 49.49
N TRP A 303 -7.65 74.97 48.97
CA TRP A 303 -7.67 76.41 48.63
C TRP A 303 -6.37 77.25 48.39
N ARG A 304 -6.44 78.00 47.28
CA ARG A 304 -6.15 79.45 47.02
C ARG A 304 -4.73 80.01 46.76
N GLY A 305 -4.68 80.82 45.68
CA GLY A 305 -3.90 82.06 45.50
C GLY A 305 -2.49 81.87 44.92
N TYR A 306 -2.02 82.57 43.89
CA TYR A 306 -2.39 83.84 43.24
C TYR A 306 -2.12 83.75 41.74
#